data_AF-A0AAU5XK21-F1
#
_entry.id   AF-A0AAU5XK21-F1
#
_cell.length_a   1.000
_cell.length_b   1.000
_cell.length_c   1.000
_cell.angle_alpha   90.00
_cell.angle_beta   90.00
_cell.angle_gamma   90.00
#
_symmetry.space_group_name_H-M   'P 1'
#
loop_
_entity.id
_entity.type
_entity.pdbx_description
1 polymer ?
#
loop_
_entity_poly.entity_id
_entity_poly.type
_entity_poly.pdbx_seq_one_letter_code
_entity_poly.pdbx_strand_id
1 'polypeptide(L)'
;MIIDLANTSTRKIQDALTATRHRMGGPATGKVLTLIVVTDEAAQYDAIRAATEVAREHPCRIIGVIARGREAESRVDAEVRVGESGPGETVLLRMYGQLAEHADSVVLPLLVPDTPVVTWWPGEAPVKPGDEALGALAQRRVTDSTRGTDPLGTLKRLAGGYLPGDTDFAWARVTPWRSLLAAALDQPHDDVTGARIEADSGSPSAALLGGWLSVRLGISAEISESRGPGITAVRLSTKDGEIAITRPDGRVATLSRSDQPDRQVALHRRSTSELLAEELRRLDPDEVYHEAVQRFAKGLEAASAQPAPAAPAAKSAAKPKAKKS
;
A
#
# COMPACT_ATOMS: atom_id res chain seq x y z
N MET A 1 -21.05 14.37 -16.51
CA MET A 1 -20.85 14.64 -17.95
C MET A 1 -19.51 14.06 -18.36
N ILE A 2 -19.46 13.39 -19.52
CA ILE A 2 -18.25 12.80 -20.10
C ILE A 2 -17.94 13.51 -21.42
N ILE A 3 -16.67 13.81 -21.67
CA ILE A 3 -16.16 14.35 -22.94
C ILE A 3 -14.98 13.49 -23.40
N ASP A 4 -15.15 12.82 -24.54
CA ASP A 4 -14.09 12.06 -25.19
C ASP A 4 -13.30 12.93 -26.17
N LEU A 5 -11.98 12.85 -26.10
CA LEU A 5 -11.03 13.61 -26.91
C LEU A 5 -10.01 12.63 -27.53
N ALA A 6 -10.27 12.18 -28.76
CA ALA A 6 -9.34 11.34 -29.51
C ALA A 6 -8.21 12.16 -30.14
N ASN A 7 -6.99 11.59 -30.18
CA ASN A 7 -5.78 12.20 -30.72
C ASN A 7 -5.65 13.70 -30.36
N THR A 8 -5.58 13.94 -29.05
CA THR A 8 -5.76 15.27 -28.47
C THR A 8 -4.44 15.87 -28.01
N SER A 9 -4.53 17.07 -27.42
CA SER A 9 -3.42 17.74 -26.76
C SER A 9 -3.84 18.20 -25.37
N THR A 10 -2.86 18.39 -24.49
CA THR A 10 -3.10 18.91 -23.14
C THR A 10 -3.92 20.19 -23.13
N ARG A 11 -3.66 21.11 -24.09
CA ARG A 11 -4.44 22.35 -24.24
C ARG A 11 -5.93 22.07 -24.43
N LYS A 12 -6.30 21.16 -25.34
CA LYS A 12 -7.70 20.79 -25.56
C LYS A 12 -8.34 20.15 -24.33
N ILE A 13 -7.57 19.40 -23.54
CA ILE A 13 -8.03 18.82 -22.27
C ILE A 13 -8.31 19.92 -21.24
N GLN A 14 -7.41 20.89 -21.09
CA GLN A 14 -7.60 22.05 -20.19
C GLN A 14 -8.80 22.90 -20.61
N ASP A 15 -8.98 23.13 -21.91
CA ASP A 15 -10.13 23.85 -22.47
C ASP A 15 -11.44 23.10 -22.13
N ALA A 16 -11.47 21.77 -22.27
CA ALA A 16 -12.61 20.94 -21.91
C ALA A 16 -12.94 20.99 -20.41
N LEU A 17 -11.92 20.92 -19.54
CA LEU A 17 -12.07 21.06 -18.09
C LEU A 17 -12.65 22.43 -17.72
N THR A 18 -12.16 23.50 -18.36
CA THR A 18 -12.60 24.87 -18.10
C THR A 18 -14.02 25.11 -18.59
N ALA A 19 -14.34 24.70 -19.81
CA ALA A 19 -15.69 24.78 -20.36
C ALA A 19 -16.70 24.01 -19.50
N THR A 20 -16.32 22.85 -19.00
CA THR A 20 -17.18 22.03 -18.14
C THR A 20 -17.45 22.69 -16.79
N ARG A 21 -16.43 23.26 -16.15
CA ARG A 21 -16.60 24.03 -14.91
C ARG A 21 -17.59 25.18 -15.08
N HIS A 22 -17.45 25.95 -16.16
CA HIS A 22 -18.37 27.07 -16.45
C HIS A 22 -19.82 26.60 -16.61
N ARG A 23 -20.07 25.48 -17.31
CA ARG A 23 -21.41 24.91 -17.47
C ARG A 23 -22.05 24.46 -16.16
N MET A 24 -21.23 24.06 -15.18
CA MET A 24 -21.69 23.60 -13.87
C MET A 24 -21.95 24.74 -12.87
N GLY A 25 -21.79 26.02 -13.28
CA GLY A 25 -22.32 27.18 -12.56
C GLY A 25 -21.60 27.59 -11.28
N GLY A 26 -20.34 27.18 -11.05
CA GLY A 26 -19.62 27.54 -9.82
C GLY A 26 -18.13 27.86 -10.04
N PRO A 27 -17.56 28.84 -9.30
CA PRO A 27 -16.12 29.05 -9.24
C PRO A 27 -15.42 27.86 -8.54
N ALA A 28 -14.12 27.73 -8.81
CA ALA A 28 -13.19 26.70 -8.37
C ALA A 28 -13.66 25.82 -7.18
N THR A 29 -13.94 24.57 -7.49
CA THR A 29 -13.86 23.42 -6.57
C THR A 29 -12.71 23.62 -5.58
N GLY A 30 -13.00 23.56 -4.27
CA GLY A 30 -12.01 23.55 -3.18
C GLY A 30 -11.16 22.28 -3.19
N LYS A 31 -10.48 22.03 -4.31
CA LYS A 31 -9.59 20.89 -4.50
C LYS A 31 -8.38 21.10 -3.59
N VAL A 32 -8.05 20.08 -2.84
CA VAL A 32 -6.94 20.09 -1.89
C VAL A 32 -5.74 19.31 -2.40
N LEU A 33 -5.88 18.54 -3.49
CA LEU A 33 -4.78 17.80 -4.14
C LEU A 33 -5.08 17.37 -5.58
N THR A 34 -4.05 16.91 -6.28
CA THR A 34 -4.13 16.10 -7.51
C THR A 34 -3.73 14.66 -7.21
N LEU A 35 -4.57 13.69 -7.55
CA LEU A 35 -4.31 12.26 -7.41
C LEU A 35 -4.04 11.65 -8.79
N ILE A 36 -2.80 11.27 -9.05
CA ILE A 36 -2.37 10.56 -10.25
C ILE A 36 -2.50 9.06 -9.98
N VAL A 37 -3.23 8.35 -10.84
CA VAL A 37 -3.44 6.89 -10.74
C VAL A 37 -2.80 6.23 -11.95
N VAL A 38 -1.70 5.52 -11.74
CA VAL A 38 -0.93 4.87 -12.81
C VAL A 38 -1.34 3.41 -12.92
N THR A 39 -2.00 3.05 -14.01
CA THR A 39 -2.67 1.75 -14.13
C THR A 39 -2.69 1.25 -15.59
N ASP A 40 -3.13 0.02 -15.79
CA ASP A 40 -3.40 -0.54 -17.12
C ASP A 40 -4.90 -0.52 -17.44
N GLU A 41 -5.26 -0.88 -18.67
CA GLU A 41 -6.66 -0.87 -19.08
C GLU A 41 -7.51 -1.93 -18.36
N ALA A 42 -6.92 -3.05 -17.95
CA ALA A 42 -7.65 -4.12 -17.26
C ALA A 42 -8.04 -3.71 -15.83
N ALA A 43 -7.16 -2.95 -15.15
CA ALA A 43 -7.34 -2.55 -13.75
C ALA A 43 -7.90 -1.11 -13.57
N GLN A 44 -7.93 -0.29 -14.63
CA GLN A 44 -8.33 1.13 -14.52
C GLN A 44 -9.70 1.33 -13.87
N TYR A 45 -10.69 0.48 -14.18
CA TYR A 45 -12.05 0.70 -13.72
C TYR A 45 -12.15 0.69 -12.19
N ASP A 46 -11.60 -0.35 -11.56
CA ASP A 46 -11.62 -0.48 -10.10
C ASP A 46 -10.74 0.58 -9.42
N ALA A 47 -9.60 0.93 -10.01
CA ALA A 47 -8.70 1.96 -9.47
C ALA A 47 -9.35 3.34 -9.48
N ILE A 48 -9.96 3.73 -10.61
CA ILE A 48 -10.64 5.03 -10.74
C ILE A 48 -11.91 5.08 -9.90
N ARG A 49 -12.63 3.95 -9.76
CA ARG A 49 -13.76 3.87 -8.81
C ARG A 49 -13.30 4.15 -7.39
N ALA A 50 -12.23 3.48 -6.93
CA ALA A 50 -11.68 3.69 -5.59
C ALA A 50 -11.23 5.15 -5.38
N ALA A 51 -10.52 5.74 -6.36
CA ALA A 51 -10.12 7.15 -6.31
C ALA A 51 -11.31 8.10 -6.24
N THR A 52 -12.38 7.81 -6.99
CA THR A 52 -13.60 8.64 -7.00
C THR A 52 -14.39 8.56 -5.70
N GLU A 53 -14.41 7.39 -5.05
CA GLU A 53 -14.98 7.24 -3.71
C GLU A 53 -14.23 8.11 -2.69
N VAL A 54 -12.89 8.10 -2.75
CA VAL A 54 -12.03 8.90 -1.87
C VAL A 54 -12.17 10.40 -2.09
N ALA A 55 -12.43 10.82 -3.33
CA ALA A 55 -12.63 12.24 -3.67
C ALA A 55 -13.77 12.91 -2.88
N ARG A 56 -14.70 12.13 -2.30
CA ARG A 56 -15.77 12.64 -1.42
C ARG A 56 -15.24 13.14 -0.08
N GLU A 57 -14.23 12.48 0.48
CA GLU A 57 -13.57 12.87 1.74
C GLU A 57 -12.38 13.82 1.47
N HIS A 58 -11.69 13.62 0.35
CA HIS A 58 -10.53 14.41 -0.08
C HIS A 58 -10.77 15.03 -1.46
N PRO A 59 -11.45 16.20 -1.56
CA PRO A 59 -11.75 16.83 -2.84
C PRO A 59 -10.49 17.00 -3.71
N CYS A 60 -10.42 16.29 -4.82
CA CYS A 60 -9.21 16.25 -5.65
C CYS A 60 -9.51 16.26 -7.15
N ARG A 61 -8.49 16.54 -7.96
CA ARG A 61 -8.48 16.18 -9.38
C ARG A 61 -7.87 14.79 -9.52
N ILE A 62 -8.59 13.87 -10.15
CA ILE A 62 -8.07 12.53 -10.44
C ILE A 62 -7.53 12.53 -11.87
N ILE A 63 -6.29 12.07 -12.05
CA ILE A 63 -5.68 11.87 -13.37
C ILE A 63 -5.31 10.39 -13.49
N GLY A 64 -6.14 9.63 -14.19
CA GLY A 64 -5.84 8.24 -14.54
C GLY A 64 -4.88 8.20 -15.72
N VAL A 65 -3.73 7.56 -15.56
CA VAL A 65 -2.72 7.43 -16.60
C VAL A 65 -2.61 5.96 -17.01
N ILE A 66 -3.00 5.68 -18.26
CA ILE A 66 -3.08 4.35 -18.83
C ILE A 66 -2.08 4.25 -19.99
N ALA A 67 -0.99 3.54 -19.77
CA ALA A 67 -0.01 3.27 -20.82
C ALA A 67 -0.54 2.18 -21.77
N ARG A 68 -0.55 2.48 -23.07
CA ARG A 68 -0.87 1.54 -24.16
C ARG A 68 0.38 1.33 -24.99
N GLY A 69 0.61 0.08 -25.41
CA GLY A 69 1.88 -0.44 -25.92
C GLY A 69 2.68 0.45 -26.88
N ARG A 70 4.00 0.22 -26.89
CA ARG A 70 5.02 1.06 -27.56
C ARG A 70 4.97 1.02 -29.09
N GLU A 71 4.30 0.04 -29.67
CA GLU A 71 4.28 -0.19 -31.13
C GLU A 71 3.29 0.69 -31.90
N ALA A 72 2.46 1.48 -31.19
CA ALA A 72 1.50 2.38 -31.79
C ALA A 72 2.11 3.76 -32.10
N GLU A 73 1.48 4.52 -33.01
CA GLU A 73 1.81 5.93 -33.22
C GLU A 73 1.64 6.76 -31.94
N SER A 74 2.59 7.66 -31.70
CA SER A 74 2.59 8.54 -30.53
C SER A 74 1.38 9.48 -30.52
N ARG A 75 0.47 9.27 -29.58
CA ARG A 75 -0.71 10.12 -29.36
C ARG A 75 -1.23 9.95 -27.94
N VAL A 76 -2.11 10.86 -27.54
CA VAL A 76 -2.91 10.75 -26.31
C VAL A 76 -4.38 10.84 -26.67
N ASP A 77 -5.17 9.92 -26.12
CA ASP A 77 -6.62 10.04 -26.04
C ASP A 77 -6.99 10.41 -24.61
N ALA A 78 -7.99 11.27 -24.43
CA ALA A 78 -8.42 11.69 -23.11
C ALA A 78 -9.93 11.58 -22.93
N GLU A 79 -10.34 11.22 -21.72
CA GLU A 79 -11.73 11.22 -21.30
C GLU A 79 -11.87 12.12 -20.08
N VAL A 80 -12.65 13.20 -20.21
CA VAL A 80 -12.88 14.17 -19.14
C VAL A 80 -14.25 13.91 -18.52
N ARG A 81 -14.27 13.52 -17.25
CA ARG A 81 -15.49 13.29 -16.47
C ARG A 81 -15.63 14.35 -15.39
N VAL A 82 -16.78 15.00 -15.34
CA VAL A 82 -17.10 15.98 -14.29
C VAL A 82 -18.52 15.76 -13.78
N GLY A 83 -18.66 15.71 -12.45
CA GLY A 83 -19.96 15.63 -11.78
C GLY A 83 -20.73 14.32 -12.00
N GLU A 84 -20.06 13.24 -12.41
CA GLU A 84 -20.71 11.96 -12.71
C GLU A 84 -20.84 11.04 -11.48
N SER A 85 -19.74 10.84 -10.72
CA SER A 85 -19.70 9.83 -9.65
C SER A 85 -19.13 10.36 -8.32
N GLY A 86 -18.79 11.65 -8.26
CA GLY A 86 -18.25 12.28 -7.07
C GLY A 86 -17.96 13.77 -7.28
N PRO A 87 -17.64 14.51 -6.21
CA PRO A 87 -17.14 15.86 -6.35
C PRO A 87 -15.76 15.82 -7.00
N GLY A 88 -15.56 16.59 -8.07
CA GLY A 88 -14.25 16.72 -8.71
C GLY A 88 -14.25 16.51 -10.22
N GLU A 89 -13.04 16.55 -10.75
CA GLU A 89 -12.72 16.34 -12.17
C GLU A 89 -11.86 15.09 -12.27
N THR A 90 -12.27 14.16 -13.12
CA THR A 90 -11.49 12.97 -13.46
C THR A 90 -11.06 13.08 -14.92
N VAL A 91 -9.77 12.92 -15.18
CA VAL A 91 -9.21 12.87 -16.53
C VAL A 91 -8.57 11.50 -16.70
N LEU A 92 -9.04 10.70 -17.65
CA LEU A 92 -8.35 9.47 -18.04
C LEU A 92 -7.52 9.75 -19.28
N LEU A 93 -6.23 9.48 -19.21
CA LEU A 93 -5.26 9.64 -20.29
C LEU A 93 -4.84 8.25 -20.77
N ARG A 94 -5.12 7.96 -22.04
CA ARG A 94 -4.60 6.77 -22.72
C ARG A 94 -3.46 7.20 -23.62
N MET A 95 -2.24 6.79 -23.27
CA MET A 95 -1.02 7.24 -23.95
C MET A 95 -0.46 6.10 -24.79
N TYR A 96 -0.10 6.40 -26.03
CA TYR A 96 0.37 5.43 -27.01
C TYR A 96 1.76 5.78 -27.51
N GLY A 97 2.50 4.78 -27.99
CA GLY A 97 3.81 4.98 -28.61
C GLY A 97 4.83 5.58 -27.65
N GLN A 98 5.73 6.41 -28.18
CA GLN A 98 6.79 7.06 -27.38
C GLN A 98 6.23 8.03 -26.34
N LEU A 99 5.01 8.55 -26.53
CA LEU A 99 4.40 9.47 -25.57
C LEU A 99 4.13 8.78 -24.22
N ALA A 100 3.92 7.46 -24.21
CA ALA A 100 3.74 6.70 -22.98
C ALA A 100 4.98 6.71 -22.08
N GLU A 101 6.17 7.01 -22.62
CA GLU A 101 7.44 7.13 -21.87
C GLU A 101 7.63 8.53 -21.25
N HIS A 102 6.80 9.50 -21.62
CA HIS A 102 6.87 10.90 -21.20
C HIS A 102 5.54 11.37 -20.59
N ALA A 103 4.97 10.51 -19.74
CA ALA A 103 3.69 10.72 -19.09
C ALA A 103 3.66 12.00 -18.23
N ASP A 104 4.76 12.27 -17.54
CA ASP A 104 5.00 13.47 -16.74
C ASP A 104 4.79 14.76 -17.53
N SER A 105 5.28 14.82 -18.77
CA SER A 105 5.14 15.99 -19.64
C SER A 105 3.68 16.29 -20.02
N VAL A 106 2.83 15.24 -20.09
CA VAL A 106 1.39 15.38 -20.35
C VAL A 106 0.64 15.76 -19.08
N VAL A 107 1.03 15.18 -17.93
CA VAL A 107 0.35 15.32 -16.64
C VAL A 107 0.67 16.65 -15.95
N LEU A 108 1.91 17.12 -15.99
CA LEU A 108 2.38 18.35 -15.35
C LEU A 108 1.47 19.57 -15.59
N PRO A 109 1.10 19.93 -16.84
CA PRO A 109 0.17 21.03 -17.10
C PRO A 109 -1.29 20.76 -16.66
N LEU A 110 -1.66 19.51 -16.37
CA LEU A 110 -2.99 19.13 -15.87
C LEU A 110 -3.08 19.11 -14.34
N LEU A 111 -1.98 19.36 -13.63
CA LEU A 111 -1.99 19.48 -12.17
C LEU A 111 -2.85 20.67 -11.73
N VAL A 112 -3.37 20.58 -10.50
CA VAL A 112 -3.99 21.73 -9.85
C VAL A 112 -2.87 22.57 -9.21
N PRO A 113 -2.69 23.84 -9.61
CA PRO A 113 -1.64 24.70 -9.07
C PRO A 113 -1.71 24.82 -7.55
N ASP A 114 -0.53 24.94 -6.92
CA ASP A 114 -0.36 25.17 -5.47
C ASP A 114 -1.03 24.11 -4.56
N THR A 115 -1.31 22.92 -5.09
CA THR A 115 -1.83 21.79 -4.33
C THR A 115 -0.87 20.62 -4.34
N PRO A 116 -0.84 19.81 -3.27
CA PRO A 116 -0.14 18.53 -3.26
C PRO A 116 -0.55 17.62 -4.42
N VAL A 117 0.41 16.80 -4.85
CA VAL A 117 0.30 15.77 -5.86
C VAL A 117 0.63 14.43 -5.19
N VAL A 118 -0.26 13.47 -5.40
CA VAL A 118 -0.12 12.10 -4.93
C VAL A 118 -0.09 11.18 -6.14
N THR A 119 0.91 10.32 -6.25
CA THR A 119 0.97 9.28 -7.30
C THR A 119 0.73 7.92 -6.67
N TRP A 120 -0.21 7.17 -7.23
CA TRP A 120 -0.60 5.85 -6.74
C TRP A 120 -0.51 4.80 -7.85
N TRP A 121 0.21 3.72 -7.57
CA TRP A 121 0.29 2.52 -8.41
C TRP A 121 -0.55 1.39 -7.80
N PRO A 122 -1.81 1.18 -8.25
CA PRO A 122 -2.67 0.08 -7.80
C PRO A 122 -2.16 -1.33 -8.15
N GLY A 123 -1.28 -1.43 -9.16
CA GLY A 123 -0.74 -2.69 -9.67
C GLY A 123 0.69 -2.94 -9.20
N GLU A 124 1.56 -3.32 -10.14
CA GLU A 124 2.98 -3.54 -9.85
C GLU A 124 3.66 -2.23 -9.46
N ALA A 125 4.37 -2.26 -8.33
CA ALA A 125 5.13 -1.12 -7.84
C ALA A 125 6.36 -0.85 -8.73
N PRO A 126 6.65 0.42 -9.11
CA PRO A 126 7.90 0.75 -9.76
C PRO A 126 9.10 0.41 -8.86
N VAL A 127 10.25 0.16 -9.47
CA VAL A 127 11.49 -0.22 -8.74
C VAL A 127 11.89 0.85 -7.73
N LYS A 128 11.76 2.12 -8.12
CA LYS A 128 11.97 3.29 -7.28
C LYS A 128 10.87 4.31 -7.55
N PRO A 129 9.83 4.37 -6.71
CA PRO A 129 8.70 5.27 -6.93
C PRO A 129 9.11 6.73 -7.12
N GLY A 130 10.06 7.25 -6.32
CA GLY A 130 10.46 8.66 -6.43
C GLY A 130 11.31 9.03 -7.63
N ASP A 131 11.94 8.05 -8.30
CA ASP A 131 12.72 8.27 -9.53
C ASP A 131 11.86 8.07 -10.80
N GLU A 132 10.64 7.55 -10.65
CA GLU A 132 9.70 7.38 -11.77
C GLU A 132 9.14 8.75 -12.20
N ALA A 133 8.89 8.96 -13.50
CA ALA A 133 8.56 10.26 -14.06
C ALA A 133 7.34 10.93 -13.39
N LEU A 134 6.26 10.19 -13.15
CA LEU A 134 5.07 10.67 -12.43
C LEU A 134 5.26 10.65 -10.92
N GLY A 135 6.13 9.78 -10.40
CA GLY A 135 6.52 9.80 -9.00
C GLY A 135 7.27 11.07 -8.60
N ALA A 136 8.18 11.55 -9.45
CA ALA A 136 8.98 12.76 -9.22
C ALA A 136 8.12 14.03 -9.12
N LEU A 137 6.90 14.03 -9.67
CA LEU A 137 5.94 15.11 -9.53
C LEU A 137 5.23 15.14 -8.16
N ALA A 138 5.26 14.03 -7.42
CA ALA A 138 4.43 13.80 -6.25
C ALA A 138 5.19 13.96 -4.92
N GLN A 139 4.54 14.59 -3.94
CA GLN A 139 5.05 14.60 -2.56
C GLN A 139 4.74 13.29 -1.83
N ARG A 140 3.66 12.60 -2.21
CA ARG A 140 3.29 11.28 -1.67
C ARG A 140 3.22 10.24 -2.80
N ARG A 141 3.88 9.11 -2.61
CA ARG A 141 3.98 8.02 -3.59
C ARG A 141 3.54 6.71 -2.97
N VAL A 142 2.44 6.16 -3.46
CA VAL A 142 1.73 5.06 -2.82
C VAL A 142 1.81 3.80 -3.69
N THR A 143 2.33 2.71 -3.14
CA THR A 143 2.38 1.39 -3.80
C THR A 143 1.49 0.37 -3.08
N ASP A 144 1.27 -0.82 -3.65
CA ASP A 144 0.69 -1.97 -2.94
C ASP A 144 1.57 -3.21 -3.18
N SER A 145 2.55 -3.40 -2.30
CA SER A 145 3.50 -4.52 -2.34
C SER A 145 2.82 -5.89 -2.33
N THR A 146 1.57 -5.98 -1.88
CA THR A 146 0.79 -7.24 -1.87
C THR A 146 0.36 -7.71 -3.27
N ARG A 147 0.43 -6.85 -4.28
CA ARG A 147 -0.04 -7.12 -5.66
C ARG A 147 1.00 -7.77 -6.57
N GLY A 148 2.27 -7.80 -6.16
CA GLY A 148 3.36 -8.41 -6.91
C GLY A 148 3.41 -9.93 -6.79
N THR A 149 4.20 -10.57 -7.65
CA THR A 149 4.47 -12.02 -7.61
C THR A 149 5.39 -12.42 -6.46
N ASP A 150 6.25 -11.50 -6.00
CA ASP A 150 7.06 -11.63 -4.79
C ASP A 150 6.81 -10.41 -3.89
N PRO A 151 5.79 -10.46 -3.01
CA PRO A 151 5.41 -9.34 -2.16
C PRO A 151 6.51 -8.89 -1.19
N LEU A 152 7.20 -9.84 -0.53
CA LEU A 152 8.27 -9.52 0.42
C LEU A 152 9.52 -9.01 -0.27
N GLY A 153 9.89 -9.58 -1.43
CA GLY A 153 10.99 -9.06 -2.24
C GLY A 153 10.69 -7.67 -2.80
N THR A 154 9.45 -7.40 -3.19
CA THR A 154 9.00 -6.06 -3.59
C THR A 154 9.13 -5.08 -2.43
N LEU A 155 8.64 -5.43 -1.24
CA LEU A 155 8.78 -4.59 -0.05
C LEU A 155 10.26 -4.33 0.31
N LYS A 156 11.14 -5.34 0.21
CA LYS A 156 12.58 -5.17 0.45
C LYS A 156 13.22 -4.22 -0.56
N ARG A 157 12.85 -4.35 -1.84
CA ARG A 157 13.36 -3.49 -2.91
C ARG A 157 12.93 -2.03 -2.71
N LEU A 158 11.67 -1.80 -2.32
CA LEU A 158 11.15 -0.48 -1.95
C LEU A 158 11.90 0.09 -0.74
N ALA A 159 12.23 -0.73 0.27
CA ALA A 159 13.05 -0.31 1.41
C ALA A 159 14.42 0.24 0.97
N GLY A 160 15.09 -0.45 0.04
CA GLY A 160 16.41 -0.04 -0.46
C GLY A 160 16.38 1.21 -1.34
N GLY A 161 15.23 1.50 -1.95
CA GLY A 161 15.01 2.68 -2.82
C GLY A 161 14.21 3.81 -2.16
N TYR A 162 13.98 3.75 -0.85
CA TYR A 162 13.10 4.68 -0.15
C TYR A 162 13.50 6.14 -0.33
N LEU A 163 12.51 6.99 -0.63
CA LEU A 163 12.60 8.44 -0.55
C LEU A 163 11.48 9.00 0.36
N PRO A 164 11.71 10.14 1.06
CA PRO A 164 10.67 10.79 1.84
C PRO A 164 9.40 11.03 1.03
N GLY A 165 8.26 10.52 1.50
CA GLY A 165 6.98 10.54 0.79
C GLY A 165 6.55 9.19 0.21
N ASP A 166 7.46 8.20 0.16
CA ASP A 166 7.11 6.82 -0.21
C ASP A 166 6.29 6.15 0.91
N THR A 167 5.28 5.39 0.53
CA THR A 167 4.42 4.59 1.42
C THR A 167 3.87 3.39 0.66
N ASP A 168 3.26 2.45 1.38
CA ASP A 168 2.69 1.24 0.80
C ASP A 168 1.36 0.88 1.48
N PHE A 169 0.37 0.42 0.71
CA PHE A 169 -0.91 -0.01 1.25
C PHE A 169 -0.81 -1.15 2.26
N ALA A 170 0.25 -1.96 2.23
CA ALA A 170 0.49 -2.92 3.29
C ALA A 170 0.68 -2.26 4.67
N TRP A 171 1.22 -1.02 4.71
CA TRP A 171 1.34 -0.20 5.90
C TRP A 171 0.00 0.38 6.35
N ALA A 172 -0.77 0.95 5.42
CA ALA A 172 -2.14 1.35 5.69
C ALA A 172 -2.90 0.17 6.30
N ARG A 173 -2.89 -1.03 5.70
CA ARG A 173 -3.63 -2.21 6.21
C ARG A 173 -3.39 -2.51 7.70
N VAL A 174 -2.24 -2.12 8.26
CA VAL A 174 -1.92 -2.33 9.67
C VAL A 174 -2.16 -1.13 10.58
N THR A 175 -2.59 0.04 10.09
CA THR A 175 -2.97 1.18 10.96
C THR A 175 -3.94 0.76 12.07
N PRO A 176 -5.07 0.08 11.80
CA PRO A 176 -6.00 -0.31 12.87
C PRO A 176 -5.38 -1.28 13.89
N TRP A 177 -4.52 -2.20 13.44
CA TRP A 177 -3.77 -3.09 14.33
C TRP A 177 -2.82 -2.31 15.23
N ARG A 178 -2.05 -1.38 14.66
CA ARG A 178 -1.13 -0.51 15.41
C ARG A 178 -1.86 0.33 16.44
N SER A 179 -3.00 0.92 16.07
CA SER A 179 -3.82 1.72 16.99
C SER A 179 -4.35 0.90 18.17
N LEU A 180 -4.84 -0.32 17.92
CA LEU A 180 -5.33 -1.20 18.99
C LEU A 180 -4.19 -1.69 19.90
N LEU A 181 -3.03 -2.03 19.34
CA LEU A 181 -1.85 -2.44 20.12
C LEU A 181 -1.35 -1.29 20.99
N ALA A 182 -1.23 -0.08 20.42
CA ALA A 182 -0.85 1.11 21.19
C ALA A 182 -1.86 1.37 22.33
N ALA A 183 -3.16 1.38 22.04
CA ALA A 183 -4.20 1.59 23.04
C ALA A 183 -4.25 0.50 24.13
N ALA A 184 -3.83 -0.73 23.81
CA ALA A 184 -3.70 -1.80 24.79
C ALA A 184 -2.51 -1.58 25.74
N LEU A 185 -1.39 -1.05 25.21
CA LEU A 185 -0.17 -0.74 25.97
C LEU A 185 -0.26 0.62 26.71
N ASP A 186 -1.19 1.51 26.35
CA ASP A 186 -1.47 2.73 27.13
C ASP A 186 -2.14 2.44 28.48
N GLN A 187 -2.65 1.22 28.67
CA GLN A 187 -3.15 0.74 29.96
C GLN A 187 -2.03 0.11 30.78
N PRO A 188 -2.16 0.00 32.11
CA PRO A 188 -1.16 -0.67 32.94
C PRO A 188 -0.84 -2.07 32.42
N HIS A 189 0.43 -2.35 32.20
CA HIS A 189 0.94 -3.60 31.67
C HIS A 189 2.38 -3.78 32.14
N ASP A 190 2.83 -5.04 32.17
CA ASP A 190 4.22 -5.39 32.39
C ASP A 190 5.07 -5.21 31.14
N ASP A 191 6.39 -5.27 31.35
CA ASP A 191 7.38 -5.29 30.27
C ASP A 191 7.00 -6.34 29.20
N VAL A 192 6.90 -5.90 27.95
CA VAL A 192 6.71 -6.80 26.80
C VAL A 192 8.02 -7.51 26.51
N THR A 193 8.00 -8.84 26.54
CA THR A 193 9.16 -9.71 26.34
C THR A 193 9.19 -10.41 24.99
N GLY A 194 8.04 -10.47 24.30
CA GLY A 194 7.92 -11.12 23.00
C GLY A 194 6.70 -10.65 22.23
N ALA A 195 6.74 -10.82 20.91
CA ALA A 195 5.62 -10.55 20.02
C ALA A 195 5.49 -11.68 19.00
N ARG A 196 4.26 -12.11 18.74
CA ARG A 196 3.92 -13.09 17.69
C ARG A 196 2.81 -12.53 16.81
N ILE A 197 3.01 -12.64 15.50
CA ILE A 197 2.05 -12.21 14.47
C ILE A 197 1.64 -13.46 13.68
N GLU A 198 0.35 -13.70 13.59
CA GLU A 198 -0.22 -14.77 12.77
C GLU A 198 -0.82 -14.17 11.50
N ALA A 199 -0.34 -14.58 10.33
CA ALA A 199 -0.78 -14.05 9.04
C ALA A 199 -0.61 -15.06 7.91
N ASP A 200 -1.21 -14.77 6.76
CA ASP A 200 -0.94 -15.49 5.52
C ASP A 200 0.56 -15.45 5.14
N SER A 201 1.03 -16.52 4.51
CA SER A 201 2.43 -16.65 4.11
C SER A 201 2.86 -15.50 3.20
N GLY A 202 4.03 -14.93 3.45
CA GLY A 202 4.58 -13.84 2.64
C GLY A 202 3.89 -12.47 2.81
N SER A 203 3.10 -12.26 3.87
CA SER A 203 2.34 -11.02 4.08
C SER A 203 3.24 -9.79 4.34
N PRO A 204 3.27 -8.78 3.43
CA PRO A 204 4.01 -7.54 3.67
C PRO A 204 3.47 -6.73 4.86
N SER A 205 2.16 -6.81 5.12
CA SER A 205 1.54 -6.19 6.29
C SER A 205 2.08 -6.77 7.60
N ALA A 206 2.21 -8.11 7.68
CA ALA A 206 2.78 -8.76 8.86
C ALA A 206 4.26 -8.38 9.05
N ALA A 207 5.02 -8.33 7.95
CA ALA A 207 6.42 -7.92 7.96
C ALA A 207 6.61 -6.49 8.47
N LEU A 208 5.80 -5.54 7.98
CA LEU A 208 5.83 -4.15 8.43
C LEU A 208 5.39 -4.00 9.89
N LEU A 209 4.35 -4.71 10.31
CA LEU A 209 3.92 -4.69 11.72
C LEU A 209 5.00 -5.26 12.65
N GLY A 210 5.66 -6.35 12.24
CA GLY A 210 6.79 -6.93 12.98
C GLY A 210 7.97 -5.96 13.06
N GLY A 211 8.33 -5.31 11.94
CA GLY A 211 9.35 -4.27 11.92
C GLY A 211 9.02 -3.11 12.87
N TRP A 212 7.78 -2.63 12.87
CA TRP A 212 7.30 -1.58 13.76
C TRP A 212 7.38 -1.97 15.24
N LEU A 213 6.87 -3.15 15.61
CA LEU A 213 6.95 -3.67 16.99
C LEU A 213 8.41 -3.80 17.43
N SER A 214 9.30 -4.28 16.54
CA SER A 214 10.71 -4.38 16.85
C SER A 214 11.39 -3.05 17.10
N VAL A 215 11.03 -2.00 16.35
CA VAL A 215 11.58 -0.66 16.59
C VAL A 215 11.02 -0.05 17.87
N ARG A 216 9.71 -0.18 18.12
CA ARG A 216 9.05 0.48 19.26
C ARG A 216 9.28 -0.21 20.60
N LEU A 217 9.41 -1.53 20.62
CA LEU A 217 9.53 -2.32 21.85
C LEU A 217 10.92 -2.91 22.06
N GLY A 218 11.82 -2.84 21.05
CA GLY A 218 13.17 -3.42 21.16
C GLY A 218 13.21 -4.96 21.16
N ILE A 219 12.11 -5.62 20.81
CA ILE A 219 11.98 -7.10 20.78
C ILE A 219 11.92 -7.65 19.36
N SER A 220 12.25 -8.93 19.17
CA SER A 220 11.97 -9.58 17.87
C SER A 220 10.51 -10.01 17.81
N ALA A 221 9.83 -9.70 16.71
CA ALA A 221 8.50 -10.22 16.42
C ALA A 221 8.62 -11.51 15.60
N GLU A 222 8.07 -12.60 16.11
CA GLU A 222 7.92 -13.86 15.36
C GLU A 222 6.71 -13.76 14.43
N ILE A 223 6.86 -14.13 13.17
CA ILE A 223 5.74 -14.22 12.22
C ILE A 223 5.50 -15.70 11.95
N SER A 224 4.30 -16.18 12.27
CA SER A 224 3.87 -17.55 12.01
C SER A 224 2.72 -17.57 11.01
N GLU A 225 2.69 -18.61 10.18
CA GLU A 225 1.66 -18.76 9.15
C GLU A 225 0.29 -19.10 9.77
N SER A 226 -0.76 -18.47 9.23
CA SER A 226 -2.16 -18.80 9.48
C SER A 226 -2.91 -18.95 8.16
N ARG A 227 -4.13 -19.48 8.21
CA ARG A 227 -4.98 -19.68 7.00
C ARG A 227 -5.42 -18.36 6.36
N GLY A 228 -5.17 -17.21 6.99
CA GLY A 228 -5.45 -15.90 6.44
C GLY A 228 -6.93 -15.66 6.10
N PRO A 229 -7.23 -14.67 5.23
CA PRO A 229 -6.30 -13.76 4.57
C PRO A 229 -5.85 -12.58 5.47
N GLY A 230 -4.62 -12.12 5.28
CA GLY A 230 -4.03 -11.04 6.07
C GLY A 230 -3.65 -11.50 7.49
N ILE A 231 -3.41 -10.51 8.35
CA ILE A 231 -3.15 -10.76 9.78
C ILE A 231 -4.44 -11.27 10.45
N THR A 232 -4.33 -12.41 11.13
CA THR A 232 -5.40 -13.05 11.91
C THR A 232 -5.19 -12.90 13.41
N ALA A 233 -3.95 -12.74 13.89
CA ALA A 233 -3.70 -12.46 15.29
C ALA A 233 -2.39 -11.70 15.52
N VAL A 234 -2.35 -10.95 16.62
CA VAL A 234 -1.12 -10.40 17.19
C VAL A 234 -1.15 -10.66 18.69
N ARG A 235 -0.08 -11.24 19.23
CA ARG A 235 0.06 -11.59 20.65
C ARG A 235 1.33 -10.96 21.19
N LEU A 236 1.21 -10.26 22.30
CA LEU A 236 2.33 -9.70 23.05
C LEU A 236 2.46 -10.46 24.35
N SER A 237 3.64 -11.03 24.59
CA SER A 237 3.96 -11.74 25.83
C SER A 237 4.52 -10.76 26.86
N THR A 238 3.90 -10.69 28.03
CA THR A 238 4.38 -9.92 29.19
C THR A 238 4.68 -10.86 30.36
N LYS A 239 5.28 -10.36 31.44
CA LYS A 239 5.58 -11.18 32.62
C LYS A 239 4.29 -11.66 33.32
N ASP A 240 3.27 -10.81 33.39
CA ASP A 240 1.98 -11.10 34.02
C ASP A 240 0.91 -11.70 33.09
N GLY A 241 1.23 -11.92 31.80
CA GLY A 241 0.30 -12.57 30.88
C GLY A 241 0.39 -12.14 29.42
N GLU A 242 -0.55 -12.61 28.61
CA GLU A 242 -0.63 -12.30 27.18
C GLU A 242 -1.62 -11.16 26.91
N ILE A 243 -1.24 -10.22 26.04
CA ILE A 243 -2.16 -9.29 25.39
C ILE A 243 -2.36 -9.78 23.96
N ALA A 244 -3.58 -10.17 23.60
CA ALA A 244 -3.87 -10.75 22.29
C ALA A 244 -4.97 -9.98 21.56
N ILE A 245 -4.75 -9.70 20.28
CA ILE A 245 -5.79 -9.27 19.35
C ILE A 245 -5.97 -10.38 18.33
N THR A 246 -7.16 -10.96 18.25
CA THR A 246 -7.47 -12.06 17.32
C THR A 246 -8.66 -11.70 16.45
N ARG A 247 -8.54 -11.89 15.13
CA ARG A 247 -9.55 -11.56 14.13
C ARG A 247 -9.70 -12.72 13.13
N PRO A 248 -10.42 -13.79 13.51
CA PRO A 248 -10.57 -14.98 12.66
C PRO A 248 -11.53 -14.76 11.47
N ASP A 249 -12.49 -13.84 11.58
CA ASP A 249 -13.57 -13.63 10.59
C ASP A 249 -13.31 -12.46 9.62
N GLY A 250 -12.22 -11.71 9.84
CA GLY A 250 -11.85 -10.53 9.05
C GLY A 250 -12.72 -9.28 9.28
N ARG A 251 -13.59 -9.27 10.29
CA ARG A 251 -14.50 -8.15 10.61
C ARG A 251 -14.34 -7.64 12.04
N VAL A 252 -14.51 -8.52 13.02
CA VAL A 252 -14.46 -8.15 14.44
C VAL A 252 -13.28 -8.86 15.08
N ALA A 253 -12.52 -8.13 15.88
CA ALA A 253 -11.45 -8.70 16.66
C ALA A 253 -11.81 -8.81 18.13
N THR A 254 -11.27 -9.83 18.78
CA THR A 254 -11.27 -9.96 20.24
C THR A 254 -9.94 -9.46 20.76
N LEU A 255 -9.97 -8.42 21.60
CA LEU A 255 -8.86 -8.00 22.45
C LEU A 255 -8.98 -8.73 23.79
N SER A 256 -7.99 -9.55 24.13
CA SER A 256 -7.91 -10.32 25.37
C SER A 256 -6.70 -9.90 26.20
N ARG A 257 -6.87 -9.87 27.52
CA ARG A 257 -5.84 -9.57 28.52
C ARG A 257 -6.06 -10.45 29.74
N SER A 258 -5.00 -10.93 30.38
CA SER A 258 -5.08 -11.93 31.46
C SER A 258 -5.88 -11.49 32.70
N ASP A 259 -6.00 -10.19 32.95
CA ASP A 259 -6.66 -9.59 34.12
C ASP A 259 -8.00 -8.91 33.80
N GLN A 260 -8.48 -8.98 32.55
CA GLN A 260 -9.67 -8.25 32.10
C GLN A 260 -10.58 -9.12 31.22
N PRO A 261 -11.90 -8.84 31.19
CA PRO A 261 -12.78 -9.50 30.25
C PRO A 261 -12.43 -9.14 28.81
N ASP A 262 -12.58 -10.13 27.93
CA ASP A 262 -12.43 -9.96 26.49
C ASP A 262 -13.32 -8.83 25.96
N ARG A 263 -12.76 -8.02 25.06
CA ARG A 263 -13.47 -6.92 24.40
C ARG A 263 -13.54 -7.14 22.91
N GLN A 264 -14.73 -6.95 22.35
CA GLN A 264 -14.92 -6.92 20.90
C GLN A 264 -14.56 -5.53 20.36
N VAL A 265 -13.71 -5.49 19.35
CA VAL A 265 -13.27 -4.25 18.69
C VAL A 265 -13.44 -4.34 17.19
N ALA A 266 -13.84 -3.24 16.56
CA ALA A 266 -13.95 -3.16 15.11
C ALA A 266 -12.55 -3.23 14.49
N LEU A 267 -12.32 -4.22 13.63
CA LEU A 267 -11.04 -4.41 12.96
C LEU A 267 -11.28 -4.95 11.55
N HIS A 268 -12.24 -4.39 10.81
CA HIS A 268 -12.58 -4.90 9.50
C HIS A 268 -11.43 -4.74 8.51
N ARG A 269 -11.35 -5.66 7.55
CA ARG A 269 -10.45 -5.48 6.41
C ARG A 269 -10.91 -4.30 5.57
N ARG A 270 -9.98 -3.40 5.28
CA ARG A 270 -10.25 -2.16 4.55
C ARG A 270 -10.28 -2.37 3.04
N SER A 271 -11.22 -1.70 2.37
CA SER A 271 -11.29 -1.60 0.92
C SER A 271 -10.11 -0.78 0.36
N THR A 272 -9.91 -0.82 -0.96
CA THR A 272 -8.90 0.04 -1.62
C THR A 272 -9.17 1.53 -1.38
N SER A 273 -10.43 1.96 -1.39
CA SER A 273 -10.80 3.35 -1.11
C SER A 273 -10.50 3.75 0.33
N GLU A 274 -10.77 2.89 1.31
CA GLU A 274 -10.42 3.15 2.71
C GLU A 274 -8.91 3.20 2.96
N LEU A 275 -8.12 2.39 2.24
CA LEU A 275 -6.65 2.42 2.31
C LEU A 275 -6.09 3.68 1.65
N LEU A 276 -6.63 4.06 0.49
CA LEU A 276 -6.22 5.28 -0.18
C LEU A 276 -6.59 6.52 0.65
N ALA A 277 -7.78 6.56 1.25
CA ALA A 277 -8.18 7.63 2.15
C ALA A 277 -7.21 7.79 3.34
N GLU A 278 -6.73 6.67 3.92
CA GLU A 278 -5.70 6.69 4.96
C GLU A 278 -4.44 7.45 4.52
N GLU A 279 -3.91 7.12 3.34
CA GLU A 279 -2.69 7.72 2.79
C GLU A 279 -2.86 9.21 2.43
N LEU A 280 -4.09 9.67 2.22
CA LEU A 280 -4.41 11.07 1.93
C LEU A 280 -4.70 11.92 3.18
N ARG A 281 -4.84 11.32 4.39
CA ARG A 281 -5.07 12.07 5.64
C ARG A 281 -3.87 12.93 6.05
N ARG A 282 -2.66 12.45 5.78
CA ARG A 282 -1.39 13.15 6.07
C ARG A 282 -0.43 12.93 4.93
N LEU A 283 0.10 13.99 4.34
CA LEU A 283 0.99 13.92 3.17
C LEU A 283 2.47 14.09 3.51
N ASP A 284 2.80 14.47 4.75
CA ASP A 284 4.18 14.53 5.21
C ASP A 284 4.83 13.13 5.20
N PRO A 285 6.18 13.06 5.08
CA PRO A 285 6.90 11.81 5.19
C PRO A 285 6.49 11.01 6.43
N ASP A 286 6.23 9.70 6.24
CA ASP A 286 5.95 8.80 7.35
C ASP A 286 7.26 8.16 7.83
N GLU A 287 7.88 8.79 8.84
CA GLU A 287 9.11 8.31 9.46
C GLU A 287 8.92 6.94 10.14
N VAL A 288 7.71 6.65 10.65
CA VAL A 288 7.41 5.38 11.31
C VAL A 288 7.36 4.25 10.29
N TYR A 289 6.77 4.50 9.12
CA TYR A 289 6.84 3.59 7.98
C TYR A 289 8.29 3.34 7.57
N HIS A 290 9.09 4.40 7.42
CA HIS A 290 10.50 4.30 7.05
C HIS A 290 11.28 3.41 8.02
N GLU A 291 11.17 3.66 9.32
CA GLU A 291 11.82 2.84 10.35
C GLU A 291 11.39 1.37 10.28
N ALA A 292 10.08 1.11 10.13
CA ALA A 292 9.53 -0.23 10.07
C ALA A 292 10.02 -1.01 8.84
N VAL A 293 9.98 -0.39 7.66
CA VAL A 293 10.42 -1.04 6.41
C VAL A 293 11.93 -1.27 6.39
N GLN A 294 12.72 -0.34 6.93
CA GLN A 294 14.17 -0.54 7.10
C GLN A 294 14.49 -1.66 8.09
N ARG A 295 13.75 -1.74 9.21
CA ARG A 295 13.94 -2.81 10.20
C ARG A 295 13.64 -4.18 9.63
N PHE A 296 12.58 -4.27 8.81
CA PHE A 296 12.25 -5.48 8.05
C PHE A 296 13.38 -5.87 7.09
N ALA A 297 13.84 -4.94 6.24
CA ALA A 297 14.87 -5.22 5.24
C ALA A 297 16.17 -5.75 5.87
N LYS A 298 16.64 -5.11 6.96
CA LYS A 298 17.80 -5.56 7.75
C LYS A 298 17.59 -6.95 8.36
N GLY A 299 16.36 -7.25 8.83
CA GLY A 299 16.01 -8.56 9.37
C GLY A 299 16.14 -9.68 8.32
N LEU A 300 15.69 -9.42 7.09
CA LEU A 300 15.79 -10.37 5.98
C LEU A 300 17.25 -10.64 5.59
N GLU A 301 18.10 -9.59 5.59
CA GLU A 301 19.54 -9.73 5.32
C GLU A 301 20.24 -10.57 6.39
N ALA A 302 19.97 -10.32 7.67
CA ALA A 302 20.52 -11.10 8.77
C ALA A 302 20.12 -12.59 8.69
N ALA A 303 18.86 -12.88 8.33
CA ALA A 303 18.38 -14.25 8.13
C ALA A 303 19.07 -14.94 6.94
N SER A 304 19.33 -14.21 5.85
CA SER A 304 20.05 -14.74 4.69
C SER A 304 21.55 -14.97 4.92
N ALA A 305 22.13 -14.27 5.90
CA ALA A 305 23.56 -14.37 6.25
C ALA A 305 23.84 -15.49 7.28
N GLN A 306 22.83 -16.07 7.92
CA GLN A 306 23.01 -17.21 8.82
C GLN A 306 23.32 -18.49 8.01
N PRO A 307 24.39 -19.22 8.32
CA PRO A 307 24.69 -20.49 7.66
C PRO A 307 23.53 -21.47 7.88
N ALA A 308 23.11 -22.17 6.82
CA ALA A 308 22.12 -23.23 6.93
C ALA A 308 22.53 -24.24 8.03
N PRO A 309 21.60 -24.69 8.90
CA PRO A 309 21.93 -25.67 9.92
C PRO A 309 22.47 -26.94 9.25
N ALA A 310 23.63 -27.40 9.73
CA ALA A 310 24.29 -28.60 9.23
C ALA A 310 23.32 -29.79 9.29
N ALA A 311 23.09 -30.43 8.13
CA ALA A 311 22.23 -31.59 8.02
C ALA A 311 22.67 -32.67 9.04
N PRO A 312 21.72 -33.32 9.75
CA PRO A 312 22.07 -34.34 10.72
C PRO A 312 22.77 -35.51 10.02
N ALA A 313 23.97 -35.86 10.51
CA ALA A 313 24.76 -36.97 10.00
C ALA A 313 23.93 -38.26 9.97
N ALA A 314 23.73 -38.81 8.77
CA ALA A 314 23.03 -40.07 8.58
C ALA A 314 23.76 -41.18 9.34
N LYS A 315 23.09 -41.76 10.36
CA LYS A 315 23.55 -42.99 11.03
C LYS A 315 23.61 -44.09 9.97
N SER A 316 24.81 -44.61 9.69
CA SER A 316 25.00 -45.73 8.78
C SER A 316 24.27 -46.97 9.32
N ALA A 317 23.24 -47.43 8.61
CA ALA A 317 22.56 -48.68 8.89
C ALA A 317 23.53 -49.86 8.65
N ALA A 318 23.70 -50.71 9.65
CA ALA A 318 24.47 -51.94 9.56
C ALA A 318 23.81 -52.94 8.60
N LYS A 319 24.59 -53.50 7.67
CA LYS A 319 24.17 -54.56 6.74
C LYS A 319 23.76 -55.85 7.48
N PRO A 320 22.63 -56.50 7.12
CA PRO A 320 22.31 -57.82 7.66
C PRO A 320 23.16 -58.90 6.99
N LYS A 321 23.73 -59.80 7.80
CA LYS A 321 24.45 -61.01 7.37
C LYS A 321 23.47 -61.99 6.72
N ALA A 322 23.78 -62.42 5.49
CA ALA A 322 23.09 -63.51 4.80
C ALA A 322 23.32 -64.84 5.54
N LYS A 323 22.24 -65.54 5.91
CA LYS A 323 22.27 -66.96 6.30
C LYS A 323 22.14 -67.82 5.03
N LYS A 324 23.07 -68.74 4.84
CA LYS A 324 22.96 -69.89 3.95
C LYS A 324 22.27 -71.04 4.71
N SER A 325 21.16 -71.52 4.20
CA SER A 325 20.74 -72.94 4.18
C SER A 325 19.50 -73.06 3.30
#